data_AF-A0A3B0S2P5-F1
#
_entry.id   AF-A0A3B0S2P5-F1
#
_cell.length_a   1.000
_cell.length_b   1.000
_cell.length_c   1.000
_cell.angle_alpha   90.00
_cell.angle_beta   90.00
_cell.angle_gamma   90.00
#
_symmetry.space_group_name_H-M   'P 1'
#
loop_
_entity.id
_entity.type
_entity.pdbx_description
1 polymer ?
#
loop_
_entity_poly.entity_id
_entity_poly.type
_entity_poly.pdbx_seq_one_letter_code
_entity_poly.pdbx_strand_id
1 'polypeptide(L)'
;MATLRLFASLREAAGTSSVDIDADTVGEVLDQAAAQFGEVFLAGLATAQTWLNGEPTNRDARVGSGDEIALIPPVSGGALTQSTNTPSLDSVLSAAVLGIFALGLTLSTGIWVVLAVGGVLGWVWDVSETMRTRGARVNVAAAMIGSALGANAAWAWGYVGVAVAVSIAAIVPMAWAVADSNHRNLAALSHTATLSVVGALASGSLVMVRITSLEQTRMLLLVAGLTGLGVWIATRQTNPTAQVSTFDANTATLGAALIGGIASTFLTKGISMPAAALVAVITALGMIAGRSIGSLIRTDQVLHTTTSPGRLTGLDSMTIGVAAFWMAARWFL
;
A
#
# COMPACT_ATOMS: atom_id res chain seq x y z
N MET A 1 30.94 -23.15 -21.55
CA MET A 1 29.70 -22.50 -22.00
C MET A 1 28.49 -23.18 -21.38
N ALA A 2 27.76 -22.41 -20.58
CA ALA A 2 26.47 -22.76 -20.02
C ALA A 2 25.36 -22.04 -20.78
N THR A 3 24.20 -22.68 -20.93
CA THR A 3 23.06 -22.11 -21.63
C THR A 3 22.14 -21.43 -20.62
N LEU A 4 22.02 -20.11 -20.71
CA LEU A 4 21.09 -19.32 -19.91
C LEU A 4 19.73 -19.22 -20.61
N ARG A 5 18.67 -19.76 -19.99
CA ARG A 5 17.29 -19.68 -20.48
C ARG A 5 16.50 -18.58 -19.77
N LEU A 6 15.80 -17.79 -20.59
CA LEU A 6 15.09 -16.59 -20.17
C LEU A 6 13.59 -16.74 -20.42
N PHE A 7 12.80 -16.31 -19.45
CA PHE A 7 11.34 -16.42 -19.47
C PHE A 7 10.68 -15.05 -19.23
N ALA A 8 9.43 -14.92 -19.66
CA ALA A 8 8.56 -13.76 -19.43
C ALA A 8 9.28 -12.39 -19.57
N SER A 9 9.26 -11.56 -18.53
CA SER A 9 9.84 -10.20 -18.54
C SER A 9 11.35 -10.18 -18.81
N LEU A 10 12.10 -11.21 -18.40
CA LEU A 10 13.53 -11.31 -18.69
C LEU A 10 13.80 -11.61 -20.17
N ARG A 11 12.94 -12.43 -20.79
CA ARG A 11 13.00 -12.68 -22.24
C ARG A 11 12.69 -11.42 -23.04
N GLU A 12 11.72 -10.63 -22.59
CA GLU A 12 11.37 -9.35 -23.21
C GLU A 12 12.51 -8.33 -23.08
N ALA A 13 13.12 -8.23 -21.90
CA ALA A 13 14.25 -7.36 -21.65
C ALA A 13 15.50 -7.76 -22.46
N ALA A 14 15.76 -9.05 -22.62
CA ALA A 14 16.92 -9.55 -23.35
C ALA A 14 16.71 -9.66 -24.87
N GLY A 15 15.46 -9.62 -25.35
CA GLY A 15 15.12 -9.82 -26.76
C GLY A 15 15.39 -11.24 -27.29
N THR A 16 15.74 -12.19 -26.42
CA THR A 16 16.03 -13.59 -26.75
C THR A 16 15.51 -14.53 -25.66
N SER A 17 15.16 -15.76 -26.02
CA SER A 17 14.76 -16.82 -25.08
C SER A 17 15.94 -17.56 -24.46
N SER A 18 17.14 -17.45 -25.04
CA SER A 18 18.34 -18.10 -24.52
C SER A 18 19.62 -17.41 -25.00
N VAL A 19 20.69 -17.55 -24.22
CA VAL A 19 22.04 -17.10 -24.58
C VAL A 19 23.07 -18.06 -23.96
N ASP A 20 24.14 -18.33 -24.69
CA ASP A 20 25.25 -19.12 -24.16
C ASP A 20 26.33 -18.19 -23.60
N ILE A 21 26.73 -18.45 -22.36
CA ILE A 21 27.71 -17.64 -21.62
C ILE A 21 28.82 -18.54 -21.11
N ASP A 22 30.06 -18.08 -21.23
CA ASP A 22 31.24 -18.79 -20.75
C ASP A 22 31.68 -18.25 -19.39
N ALA A 23 31.51 -19.07 -18.35
CA ALA A 23 31.77 -18.75 -16.96
C ALA A 23 31.82 -20.03 -16.13
N ASP A 24 32.49 -19.97 -14.97
CA ASP A 24 32.71 -21.14 -14.10
C ASP A 24 31.67 -21.24 -12.98
N THR A 25 30.93 -20.15 -12.72
CA THR A 25 29.89 -20.08 -11.68
C THR A 25 28.60 -19.46 -12.18
N VAL A 26 27.50 -19.77 -11.51
CA VAL A 26 26.19 -19.16 -11.79
C VAL A 26 26.28 -17.64 -11.65
N GLY A 27 26.95 -17.15 -10.60
CA GLY A 27 27.12 -15.71 -10.36
C GLY A 27 27.79 -14.99 -11.53
N GLU A 28 28.87 -15.56 -12.07
CA GLU A 28 29.56 -15.01 -13.23
C GLU A 28 28.69 -15.02 -14.49
N VAL A 29 27.92 -16.09 -14.74
CA VAL A 29 26.95 -16.13 -15.85
C VAL A 29 25.94 -14.98 -15.73
N LEU A 30 25.42 -14.76 -14.52
CA LEU A 30 24.42 -13.73 -14.26
C LEU A 30 24.99 -12.30 -14.39
N ASP A 31 26.22 -12.07 -13.95
CA ASP A 31 26.88 -10.77 -14.06
C ASP A 31 27.22 -10.42 -15.51
N GLN A 32 27.68 -11.40 -16.29
CA GLN A 32 27.90 -11.23 -17.73
C GLN A 32 26.58 -10.96 -18.47
N ALA A 33 25.51 -11.69 -18.15
CA ALA A 33 24.18 -11.44 -18.73
C ALA A 33 23.66 -10.03 -18.37
N ALA A 34 23.85 -9.59 -17.13
CA ALA A 34 23.44 -8.26 -16.71
C ALA A 34 24.23 -7.14 -17.41
N ALA A 35 25.54 -7.33 -17.61
CA ALA A 35 26.37 -6.42 -18.40
C ALA A 35 25.95 -6.38 -19.88
N GLN A 36 25.50 -7.52 -20.44
CA GLN A 36 25.09 -7.63 -21.83
C GLN A 36 23.71 -7.01 -22.12
N PHE A 37 22.72 -7.24 -21.25
CA PHE A 37 21.32 -6.81 -21.48
C PHE A 37 20.94 -5.50 -20.78
N GLY A 38 21.82 -4.95 -19.94
CA GLY A 38 21.66 -3.61 -19.35
C GLY A 38 20.70 -3.53 -18.16
N GLU A 39 20.41 -2.29 -17.74
CA GLU A 39 19.73 -2.01 -16.46
C GLU A 39 18.34 -2.62 -16.32
N VAL A 40 17.56 -2.70 -17.41
CA VAL A 40 16.20 -3.26 -17.39
C VAL A 40 16.24 -4.75 -17.05
N PHE A 41 17.21 -5.48 -17.62
CA PHE A 41 17.42 -6.90 -17.31
C PHE A 41 17.93 -7.08 -15.88
N LEU A 42 18.87 -6.24 -15.44
CA LEU A 42 19.41 -6.27 -14.08
C LEU A 42 18.32 -6.08 -13.02
N ALA A 43 17.37 -5.17 -13.26
CA ALA A 43 16.22 -4.97 -12.37
C ALA A 43 15.32 -6.21 -12.27
N GLY A 44 15.08 -6.91 -13.39
CA GLY A 44 14.33 -8.17 -13.40
C GLY A 44 15.07 -9.30 -12.68
N LEU A 45 16.39 -9.40 -12.92
CA LEU A 45 17.26 -10.42 -12.33
C LEU A 45 17.24 -10.38 -10.80
N ALA A 46 17.17 -9.18 -10.20
CA ALA A 46 17.10 -9.01 -8.75
C ALA A 46 15.90 -9.71 -8.08
N THR A 47 14.87 -10.04 -8.85
CA THR A 47 13.64 -10.69 -8.36
C THR A 47 13.45 -12.12 -8.88
N ALA A 48 14.31 -12.58 -9.80
CA ALA A 48 14.19 -13.87 -10.44
C ALA A 48 14.78 -14.99 -9.59
N GLN A 49 14.17 -16.18 -9.64
CA GLN A 49 14.74 -17.39 -9.07
C GLN A 49 15.66 -18.05 -10.10
N THR A 50 16.82 -18.52 -9.64
CA THR A 50 17.82 -19.17 -10.49
C THR A 50 17.79 -20.68 -10.27
N TRP A 51 17.75 -21.43 -11.36
CA TRP A 51 17.71 -22.88 -11.38
C TRP A 51 18.85 -23.40 -12.25
N LEU A 52 19.58 -24.41 -11.79
CA LEU A 52 20.64 -25.08 -12.54
C LEU A 52 20.21 -26.53 -12.79
N ASN A 53 20.09 -26.92 -14.05
CA ASN A 53 19.67 -28.27 -14.48
C ASN A 53 18.38 -28.77 -13.80
N GLY A 54 17.43 -27.85 -13.55
CA GLY A 54 16.14 -28.17 -12.94
C GLY A 54 16.11 -28.16 -11.40
N GLU A 55 17.20 -27.75 -10.74
CA GLU A 55 17.25 -27.60 -9.27
C GLU A 55 17.48 -26.12 -8.88
N PRO A 56 16.78 -25.59 -7.85
CA PRO A 56 17.04 -24.25 -7.32
C PRO A 56 18.49 -24.11 -6.85
N THR A 57 19.14 -23.01 -7.23
CA THR A 57 20.56 -22.83 -6.96
C THR A 57 20.90 -21.42 -6.46
N ASN A 58 22.10 -21.28 -5.89
CA ASN A 58 22.68 -20.00 -5.51
C ASN A 58 23.74 -19.56 -6.53
N ARG A 59 24.27 -18.35 -6.34
CA ARG A 59 25.28 -17.77 -7.23
C ARG A 59 26.63 -18.48 -7.16
N ASP A 60 26.93 -19.18 -6.07
CA ASP A 60 28.22 -19.84 -5.85
C ASP A 60 28.31 -21.22 -6.51
N ALA A 61 27.20 -21.73 -7.05
CA ALA A 61 27.18 -23.02 -7.72
C ALA A 61 28.08 -23.00 -8.97
N ARG A 62 28.89 -24.06 -9.11
CA ARG A 62 29.73 -24.27 -10.28
C ARG A 62 28.91 -24.70 -11.47
N VAL A 63 29.35 -24.27 -12.65
CA VAL A 63 28.67 -24.51 -13.91
C VAL A 63 29.67 -25.09 -14.90
N GLY A 64 29.28 -26.17 -15.56
CA GLY A 64 30.08 -26.87 -16.57
C GLY A 64 29.57 -26.63 -17.99
N SER A 65 30.32 -27.17 -18.96
CA SER A 65 29.89 -27.20 -20.36
C SER A 65 28.62 -28.06 -20.51
N GLY A 66 27.55 -27.46 -21.05
CA GLY A 66 26.27 -28.15 -21.28
C GLY A 66 25.27 -28.03 -20.13
N ASP A 67 25.63 -27.32 -19.07
CA ASP A 67 24.69 -27.00 -18.00
C ASP A 67 23.68 -25.92 -18.45
N GLU A 68 22.43 -26.12 -18.04
CA GLU A 68 21.33 -25.20 -18.31
C GLU A 68 21.01 -24.40 -17.05
N ILE A 69 21.09 -23.07 -17.15
CA ILE A 69 20.64 -22.15 -16.10
C ILE A 69 19.32 -21.54 -16.54
N ALA A 70 18.26 -21.75 -15.78
CA ALA A 70 16.97 -21.13 -16.01
C ALA A 70 16.75 -19.96 -15.05
N LEU A 71 16.46 -18.78 -15.60
CA LEU A 71 16.02 -17.61 -14.83
C LEU A 71 14.51 -17.48 -14.88
N ILE A 72 13.88 -17.80 -13.76
CA ILE A 72 12.43 -17.77 -13.62
C ILE A 72 12.06 -16.46 -12.92
N PRO A 73 11.61 -15.42 -13.65
CA PRO A 73 11.05 -14.24 -13.00
C PRO A 73 9.77 -14.64 -12.25
N PRO A 74 9.36 -13.87 -11.23
CA PRO A 74 8.13 -14.16 -10.51
C PRO A 74 6.98 -14.25 -11.52
N VAL A 75 6.34 -15.42 -11.59
CA VAL A 75 5.12 -15.58 -12.38
C VAL A 75 4.10 -14.56 -11.87
N SER A 76 3.22 -14.10 -12.75
CA SER A 76 2.21 -13.05 -12.54
C SER A 76 1.18 -13.29 -11.40
N GLY A 77 1.49 -14.18 -10.46
CA GLY A 77 0.87 -14.33 -9.15
C GLY A 77 1.92 -14.58 -8.06
N GLY A 78 2.30 -13.51 -7.35
CA GLY A 78 2.63 -13.51 -5.92
C GLY A 78 3.64 -14.54 -5.40
N ALA A 79 4.93 -14.29 -5.59
CA ALA A 79 5.96 -14.71 -4.64
C ALA A 79 7.17 -13.79 -4.75
N LEU A 80 7.00 -12.52 -4.37
CA LEU A 80 8.16 -11.69 -4.02
C LEU A 80 8.75 -12.30 -2.76
N THR A 81 9.99 -12.79 -2.86
CA THR A 81 10.79 -13.27 -1.75
C THR A 81 10.90 -12.15 -0.72
N GLN A 82 10.17 -12.32 0.37
CA GLN A 82 10.15 -11.44 1.52
C GLN A 82 11.56 -11.47 2.13
N SER A 83 12.35 -10.40 1.95
CA SER A 83 13.62 -10.27 2.65
C SER A 83 13.35 -10.28 4.14
N THR A 84 13.85 -11.32 4.80
CA THR A 84 13.59 -11.67 6.18
C THR A 84 14.34 -10.77 7.16
N ASN A 85 13.71 -10.51 8.32
CA ASN A 85 14.30 -10.11 9.60
C ASN A 85 14.61 -8.64 9.95
N THR A 86 14.20 -7.65 9.16
CA THR A 86 14.10 -6.25 9.67
C THR A 86 12.64 -5.78 9.61
N PRO A 87 12.17 -4.89 10.51
CA PRO A 87 10.96 -4.14 10.18
C PRO A 87 11.25 -3.49 8.85
N SER A 88 10.51 -3.88 7.80
CA SER A 88 10.62 -3.18 6.52
C SER A 88 10.43 -1.71 6.83
N LEU A 89 11.28 -0.86 6.25
CA LEU A 89 11.24 0.59 6.46
C LEU A 89 9.81 1.14 6.32
N ASP A 90 9.00 0.47 5.49
CA ASP A 90 7.59 0.72 5.22
C ASP A 90 6.69 0.60 6.46
N SER A 91 6.91 -0.43 7.29
CA SER A 91 6.17 -0.63 8.54
C SER A 91 6.51 0.46 9.57
N VAL A 92 7.78 0.87 9.61
CA VAL A 92 8.25 1.92 10.53
C VAL A 92 7.67 3.27 10.14
N LEU A 93 7.66 3.60 8.85
CA LEU A 93 7.16 4.90 8.39
C LEU A 93 5.64 5.02 8.58
N SER A 94 4.89 3.96 8.28
CA SER A 94 3.44 3.93 8.53
C SER A 94 3.12 4.08 10.03
N ALA A 95 3.87 3.41 10.89
CA ALA A 95 3.75 3.55 12.35
C ALA A 95 4.15 4.96 12.83
N ALA A 96 5.17 5.57 12.21
CA ALA A 96 5.57 6.94 12.52
C ALA A 96 4.48 7.95 12.17
N VAL A 97 3.80 7.80 11.02
CA VAL A 97 2.64 8.66 10.66
C VAL A 97 1.50 8.50 11.66
N LEU A 98 1.18 7.26 12.08
CA LEU A 98 0.22 7.03 13.16
C LEU A 98 0.66 7.68 14.49
N GLY A 99 1.95 7.62 14.82
CA GLY A 99 2.53 8.29 15.98
C GLY A 99 2.39 9.83 15.90
N ILE A 100 2.59 10.41 14.71
CA ILE A 100 2.36 11.85 14.46
C ILE A 100 0.89 12.20 14.67
N PHE A 101 -0.06 11.37 14.19
CA PHE A 101 -1.47 11.57 14.49
C PHE A 101 -1.77 11.45 15.99
N ALA A 102 -1.17 10.48 16.69
CA ALA A 102 -1.32 10.36 18.14
C ALA A 102 -0.80 11.60 18.89
N LEU A 103 0.34 12.16 18.48
CA LEU A 103 0.83 13.45 18.98
C LEU A 103 -0.15 14.59 18.66
N GLY A 104 -0.79 14.57 17.49
CA GLY A 104 -1.83 15.51 17.11
C GLY A 104 -3.03 15.57 18.06
N LEU A 105 -3.25 14.55 18.90
CA LEU A 105 -4.30 14.57 19.94
C LEU A 105 -4.06 15.64 21.02
N THR A 106 -2.80 16.02 21.27
CA THR A 106 -2.44 17.05 22.27
C THR A 106 -2.39 18.46 21.67
N LEU A 107 -2.47 18.57 20.34
CA LEU A 107 -2.36 19.82 19.59
C LEU A 107 -3.74 20.41 19.29
N SER A 108 -3.74 21.65 18.81
CA SER A 108 -4.98 22.33 18.40
C SER A 108 -5.63 21.66 17.19
N THR A 109 -6.93 21.86 17.02
CA THR A 109 -7.68 21.36 15.85
C THR A 109 -7.13 21.91 14.54
N GLY A 110 -6.61 23.15 14.52
CA GLY A 110 -5.96 23.71 13.33
C GLY A 110 -4.70 22.93 12.93
N ILE A 111 -3.85 22.55 13.89
CA ILE A 111 -2.68 21.71 13.62
C ILE A 111 -3.11 20.32 13.17
N TRP A 112 -4.19 19.76 13.74
CA TRP A 112 -4.73 18.49 13.27
C TRP A 112 -5.09 18.50 11.79
N VAL A 113 -5.69 19.59 11.26
CA VAL A 113 -5.98 19.72 9.83
C VAL A 113 -4.69 19.62 9.00
N VAL A 114 -3.62 20.29 9.44
CA VAL A 114 -2.30 20.22 8.76
C VAL A 114 -1.75 18.80 8.78
N LEU A 115 -1.85 18.10 9.91
CA LEU A 115 -1.42 16.70 10.02
C LEU A 115 -2.25 15.78 9.12
N ALA A 116 -3.58 15.95 9.08
CA ALA A 116 -4.48 15.16 8.24
C ALA A 116 -4.15 15.33 6.76
N VAL A 117 -3.89 16.57 6.32
CA VAL A 117 -3.39 16.86 4.96
C VAL A 117 -2.05 16.17 4.77
N GLY A 118 -1.04 16.45 5.61
CA GLY A 118 0.31 15.93 5.44
C GLY A 118 0.40 14.41 5.39
N GLY A 119 -0.34 13.70 6.25
CA GLY A 119 -0.39 12.24 6.26
C GLY A 119 -0.98 11.66 4.97
N VAL A 120 -2.08 12.24 4.47
CA VAL A 120 -2.71 11.79 3.22
C VAL A 120 -1.88 12.19 2.00
N LEU A 121 -1.26 13.38 1.97
CA LEU A 121 -0.34 13.75 0.89
C LEU A 121 0.88 12.82 0.86
N GLY A 122 1.44 12.45 2.01
CA GLY A 122 2.51 11.46 2.10
C GLY A 122 2.09 10.12 1.48
N TRP A 123 0.89 9.65 1.81
CA TRP A 123 0.33 8.43 1.22
C TRP A 123 0.12 8.55 -0.30
N VAL A 124 -0.49 9.65 -0.79
CA VAL A 124 -0.67 9.90 -2.23
C VAL A 124 0.67 9.93 -2.97
N TRP A 125 1.69 10.56 -2.36
CA TRP A 125 3.05 10.58 -2.92
C TRP A 125 3.60 9.17 -3.07
N ASP A 126 3.55 8.36 -2.01
CA ASP A 126 4.05 6.99 -1.99
C ASP A 126 3.36 6.08 -3.03
N VAL A 127 2.03 6.18 -3.15
CA VAL A 127 1.26 5.50 -4.19
C VAL A 127 1.74 5.94 -5.57
N SER A 128 1.86 7.25 -5.80
CA SER A 128 2.24 7.79 -7.10
C SER A 128 3.66 7.42 -7.53
N GLU A 129 4.60 7.32 -6.59
CA GLU A 129 5.97 6.91 -6.86
C GLU A 129 6.00 5.43 -7.26
N THR A 130 5.23 4.59 -6.53
CA THR A 130 5.07 3.17 -6.86
C THR A 130 4.47 2.95 -8.24
N MET A 131 3.54 3.82 -8.66
CA MET A 131 2.99 3.77 -10.02
C MET A 131 4.01 4.21 -11.08
N ARG A 132 4.76 5.29 -10.80
CA ARG A 132 5.76 5.84 -11.73
C ARG A 132 6.86 4.84 -12.03
N THR A 133 7.33 4.10 -11.02
CA THR A 133 8.35 3.06 -11.20
C THR A 133 7.86 1.89 -12.06
N ARG A 134 6.54 1.64 -12.09
CA ARG A 134 5.91 0.65 -12.99
C ARG A 134 5.57 1.21 -14.39
N GLY A 135 5.91 2.47 -14.66
CA GLY A 135 5.59 3.13 -15.93
C GLY A 135 4.13 3.61 -16.05
N ALA A 136 3.32 3.50 -14.98
CA ALA A 136 1.97 4.05 -14.96
C ALA A 136 2.02 5.58 -14.82
N ARG A 137 1.29 6.28 -15.69
CA ARG A 137 1.21 7.75 -15.68
C ARG A 137 0.09 8.19 -14.75
N VAL A 138 0.43 8.95 -13.71
CA VAL A 138 -0.52 9.52 -12.74
C VAL A 138 -0.24 11.00 -12.60
N ASN A 139 -1.31 11.81 -12.63
CA ASN A 139 -1.19 13.21 -12.30
C ASN A 139 -1.28 13.39 -10.77
N VAL A 140 -0.13 13.35 -10.13
CA VAL A 140 -0.01 13.46 -8.66
C VAL A 140 -0.57 14.79 -8.16
N ALA A 141 -0.37 15.88 -8.88
CA ALA A 141 -0.83 17.21 -8.47
C ALA A 141 -2.36 17.25 -8.31
N ALA A 142 -3.11 16.64 -9.23
CA ALA A 142 -4.56 16.56 -9.14
C ALA A 142 -5.02 15.80 -7.87
N ALA A 143 -4.37 14.68 -7.55
CA ALA A 143 -4.68 13.90 -6.34
C ALA A 143 -4.30 14.63 -5.04
N MET A 144 -3.19 15.38 -5.04
CA MET A 144 -2.78 16.22 -3.92
C MET A 144 -3.77 17.35 -3.67
N ILE A 145 -4.26 18.00 -4.74
CA ILE A 145 -5.29 19.04 -4.66
C ILE A 145 -6.57 18.47 -4.03
N GLY A 146 -7.04 17.30 -4.50
CA GLY A 146 -8.22 16.64 -3.92
C GLY A 146 -8.05 16.36 -2.42
N SER A 147 -6.89 15.84 -2.03
CA SER A 147 -6.56 15.54 -0.63
C SER A 147 -6.48 16.79 0.25
N ALA A 148 -5.85 17.86 -0.23
CA ALA A 148 -5.81 19.12 0.50
C ALA A 148 -7.22 19.72 0.63
N LEU A 149 -8.01 19.69 -0.44
CA LEU A 149 -9.37 20.22 -0.46
C LEU A 149 -10.28 19.47 0.53
N GLY A 150 -10.15 18.14 0.63
CA GLY A 150 -10.91 17.31 1.55
C GLY A 150 -10.84 17.80 2.99
N ALA A 151 -9.64 17.92 3.55
CA ALA A 151 -9.43 18.40 4.91
C ALA A 151 -9.83 19.87 5.11
N ASN A 152 -9.45 20.76 4.19
CA ASN A 152 -9.73 22.20 4.33
C ASN A 152 -11.24 22.50 4.21
N ALA A 153 -11.94 21.87 3.28
CA ALA A 153 -13.38 22.03 3.12
C ALA A 153 -14.14 21.42 4.31
N ALA A 154 -13.69 20.27 4.83
CA ALA A 154 -14.24 19.69 6.06
C ALA A 154 -14.11 20.65 7.25
N TRP A 155 -12.96 21.32 7.38
CA TRP A 155 -12.74 22.28 8.45
C TRP A 155 -13.61 23.53 8.30
N ALA A 156 -13.76 24.04 7.07
CA ALA A 156 -14.51 25.27 6.80
C ALA A 156 -16.05 25.07 6.82
N TRP A 157 -16.53 23.94 6.28
CA TRP A 157 -17.96 23.72 5.99
C TRP A 157 -18.50 22.39 6.51
N GLY A 158 -17.72 21.63 7.28
CA GLY A 158 -18.13 20.36 7.83
C GLY A 158 -18.54 19.36 6.75
N TYR A 159 -19.71 18.73 6.94
CA TYR A 159 -20.25 17.69 6.06
C TYR A 159 -20.39 18.13 4.60
N VAL A 160 -20.91 19.33 4.37
CA VAL A 160 -21.09 19.87 3.01
C VAL A 160 -19.72 20.05 2.34
N GLY A 161 -18.73 20.49 3.12
CA GLY A 161 -17.37 20.65 2.63
C GLY A 161 -16.74 19.34 2.15
N VAL A 162 -16.90 18.24 2.89
CA VAL A 162 -16.43 16.92 2.45
C VAL A 162 -17.11 16.49 1.15
N ALA A 163 -18.43 16.62 1.06
CA ALA A 163 -19.18 16.23 -0.14
C ALA A 163 -18.71 17.02 -1.37
N VAL A 164 -18.60 18.35 -1.24
CA VAL A 164 -18.11 19.23 -2.30
C VAL A 164 -16.67 18.89 -2.68
N ALA A 165 -15.79 18.66 -1.70
CA ALA A 165 -14.41 18.31 -1.95
C ALA A 165 -14.26 16.99 -2.71
N VAL A 166 -15.04 15.96 -2.34
CA VAL A 166 -15.05 14.67 -3.04
C VAL A 166 -15.56 14.83 -4.48
N SER A 167 -16.61 15.62 -4.70
CA SER A 167 -17.11 15.90 -6.05
C SER A 167 -16.06 16.62 -6.91
N ILE A 168 -15.41 17.65 -6.36
CA ILE A 168 -14.35 18.38 -7.06
C ILE A 168 -13.15 17.47 -7.31
N ALA A 169 -12.78 16.61 -6.35
CA ALA A 169 -11.67 15.67 -6.49
C ALA A 169 -11.86 14.68 -7.64
N ALA A 170 -13.10 14.33 -7.99
CA ALA A 170 -13.42 13.53 -9.18
C ALA A 170 -13.30 14.34 -10.50
N ILE A 171 -13.63 15.63 -10.46
CA ILE A 171 -13.66 16.52 -11.65
C ILE A 171 -12.26 17.02 -12.01
N VAL A 172 -11.42 17.37 -11.03
CA VAL A 172 -10.08 17.97 -11.26
C VAL A 172 -9.21 17.12 -12.20
N PRO A 173 -9.09 15.80 -12.03
CA PRO A 173 -8.33 14.95 -12.97
C PRO A 173 -8.86 15.00 -14.40
N MET A 174 -10.19 15.02 -14.58
CA MET A 174 -10.83 15.12 -15.89
C MET A 174 -10.55 16.47 -16.56
N ALA A 175 -10.68 17.56 -15.79
CA ALA A 175 -10.37 18.90 -16.27
C ALA A 175 -8.90 19.04 -16.66
N TRP A 176 -7.99 18.41 -15.91
CA TRP A 176 -6.56 18.46 -16.20
C TRP A 176 -6.20 17.79 -17.52
N ALA A 177 -6.86 16.68 -17.88
CA ALA A 177 -6.61 15.99 -19.15
C ALA A 177 -7.04 16.80 -20.38
N VAL A 178 -7.91 17.80 -20.21
CA VAL A 178 -8.22 18.77 -21.27
C VAL A 178 -6.98 19.62 -21.58
N ALA A 179 -6.35 20.15 -20.52
CA ALA A 179 -5.22 21.07 -20.61
C ALA A 179 -3.89 20.40 -20.97
N ASP A 180 -3.66 19.16 -20.51
CA ASP A 180 -2.42 18.42 -20.76
C ASP A 180 -2.69 17.11 -21.51
N SER A 181 -2.18 17.03 -22.74
CA SER A 181 -2.33 15.86 -23.61
C SER A 181 -1.65 14.60 -23.06
N ASN A 182 -0.65 14.74 -22.18
CA ASN A 182 0.10 13.60 -21.65
C ASN A 182 -0.72 12.70 -20.72
N HIS A 183 -1.86 13.21 -20.22
CA HIS A 183 -2.72 12.55 -19.23
C HIS A 183 -4.11 12.16 -19.77
N ARG A 184 -4.28 12.15 -21.10
CA ARG A 184 -5.57 11.79 -21.76
C ARG A 184 -5.88 10.29 -21.78
N ASN A 185 -4.94 9.44 -21.41
CA ASN A 185 -5.17 7.99 -21.37
C ASN A 185 -6.22 7.65 -20.29
N LEU A 186 -7.20 6.82 -20.65
CA LEU A 186 -8.28 6.39 -19.76
C LEU A 186 -7.75 5.74 -18.47
N ALA A 187 -6.67 4.95 -18.55
CA ALA A 187 -6.05 4.33 -17.37
C ALA A 187 -5.42 5.38 -16.43
N ALA A 188 -4.74 6.39 -16.98
CA ALA A 188 -4.15 7.47 -16.19
C ALA A 188 -5.24 8.31 -15.49
N LEU A 189 -6.35 8.55 -16.20
CA LEU A 189 -7.53 9.25 -15.68
C LEU A 189 -8.19 8.47 -14.55
N SER A 190 -8.44 7.17 -14.72
CA SER A 190 -9.10 6.36 -13.70
C SER A 190 -8.26 6.24 -12.42
N HIS A 191 -6.94 6.04 -12.55
CA HIS A 191 -6.03 5.95 -11.41
C HIS A 191 -5.96 7.29 -10.66
N THR A 192 -5.81 8.39 -11.40
CA THR A 192 -5.74 9.73 -10.81
C THR A 192 -7.07 10.11 -10.14
N ALA A 193 -8.21 9.84 -10.78
CA ALA A 193 -9.53 10.10 -10.22
C ALA A 193 -9.79 9.31 -8.95
N THR A 194 -9.47 8.01 -8.96
CA THR A 194 -9.63 7.16 -7.78
C THR A 194 -8.75 7.65 -6.63
N LEU A 195 -7.46 7.91 -6.90
CA LEU A 195 -6.52 8.39 -5.89
C LEU A 195 -6.94 9.75 -5.30
N SER A 196 -7.42 10.65 -6.14
CA SER A 196 -7.92 11.98 -5.74
C SER A 196 -9.17 11.88 -4.85
N VAL A 197 -10.15 11.07 -5.26
CA VAL A 197 -11.40 10.86 -4.50
C VAL A 197 -11.12 10.21 -3.14
N VAL A 198 -10.28 9.16 -3.13
CA VAL A 198 -9.91 8.47 -1.89
C VAL A 198 -9.13 9.40 -0.96
N GLY A 199 -8.19 10.18 -1.49
CA GLY A 199 -7.44 11.17 -0.71
C GLY A 199 -8.31 12.28 -0.12
N ALA A 200 -9.25 12.82 -0.90
CA ALA A 200 -10.23 13.81 -0.43
C ALA A 200 -11.13 13.25 0.68
N LEU A 201 -11.62 12.03 0.50
CA LEU A 201 -12.47 11.37 1.48
C LEU A 201 -11.71 11.05 2.78
N ALA A 202 -10.50 10.52 2.68
CA ALA A 202 -9.67 10.15 3.83
C ALA A 202 -9.32 11.38 4.69
N SER A 203 -8.80 12.43 4.05
CA SER A 203 -8.40 13.68 4.70
C SER A 203 -9.60 14.43 5.30
N GLY A 204 -10.71 14.51 4.57
CA GLY A 204 -11.95 15.11 5.06
C GLY A 204 -12.52 14.34 6.25
N SER A 205 -12.52 13.01 6.20
CA SER A 205 -13.02 12.16 7.29
C SER A 205 -12.15 12.28 8.56
N LEU A 206 -10.82 12.37 8.41
CA LEU A 206 -9.90 12.62 9.54
C LEU A 206 -10.22 13.94 10.26
N VAL A 207 -10.53 14.99 9.51
CA VAL A 207 -10.93 16.29 10.07
C VAL A 207 -12.32 16.21 10.69
N MET A 208 -13.28 15.57 10.02
CA MET A 208 -14.64 15.43 10.53
C MET A 208 -14.72 14.71 11.86
N VAL A 209 -13.97 13.61 12.04
CA VAL A 209 -13.90 12.90 13.32
C VAL A 209 -13.35 13.82 14.41
N ARG A 210 -12.32 14.61 14.09
CA ARG A 210 -11.69 15.52 15.06
C ARG A 210 -12.57 16.67 15.49
N ILE A 211 -13.27 17.32 14.55
CA ILE A 211 -14.16 18.43 14.91
C ILE A 211 -15.40 17.94 15.66
N THR A 212 -15.79 16.66 15.48
CA THR A 212 -16.94 16.06 16.17
C THR A 212 -16.61 15.73 17.62
N SER A 213 -15.53 14.98 17.86
CA SER A 213 -15.12 14.63 19.22
C SER A 213 -13.66 14.17 19.31
N LEU A 214 -12.97 14.66 20.34
CA LEU A 214 -11.62 14.19 20.66
C LEU A 214 -11.62 12.71 21.08
N GLU A 215 -12.67 12.26 21.78
CA GLU A 215 -12.79 10.87 22.23
C GLU A 215 -13.01 9.91 21.05
N GLN A 216 -13.83 10.32 20.07
CA GLN A 216 -13.97 9.55 18.82
C GLN A 216 -12.65 9.49 18.04
N THR A 217 -11.86 10.57 18.06
CA THR A 217 -10.54 10.59 17.41
C THR A 217 -9.55 9.63 18.10
N ARG A 218 -9.56 9.57 19.44
CA ARG A 218 -8.75 8.62 20.21
C ARG A 218 -9.13 7.18 19.89
N MET A 219 -10.43 6.89 19.83
CA MET A 219 -10.93 5.57 19.45
C MET A 219 -10.46 5.19 18.04
N LEU A 220 -10.62 6.08 17.06
CA LEU A 220 -10.16 5.85 15.68
C LEU A 220 -8.67 5.48 15.64
N LEU A 221 -7.80 6.27 16.28
CA LEU A 221 -6.37 6.03 16.26
C LEU A 221 -5.98 4.74 16.99
N LEU A 222 -6.69 4.39 18.06
CA LEU A 222 -6.45 3.15 18.79
C LEU A 222 -6.85 1.93 17.97
N VAL A 223 -8.02 1.97 17.32
CA VAL A 223 -8.46 0.94 16.37
C VAL A 223 -7.44 0.81 15.24
N ALA A 224 -7.04 1.92 14.62
CA ALA A 224 -6.08 1.91 13.52
C ALA A 224 -4.70 1.37 13.94
N GLY A 225 -4.20 1.78 15.10
CA GLY A 225 -2.92 1.31 15.66
C GLY A 225 -2.91 -0.17 15.97
N LEU A 226 -3.96 -0.68 16.63
CA LEU A 226 -4.06 -2.12 16.92
C LEU A 226 -4.27 -2.94 15.65
N THR A 227 -5.07 -2.48 14.69
CA THR A 227 -5.20 -3.13 13.39
C THR A 227 -3.86 -3.20 12.65
N GLY A 228 -3.11 -2.10 12.60
CA GLY A 228 -1.77 -2.08 12.01
C GLY A 228 -0.83 -3.10 12.67
N LEU A 229 -0.84 -3.17 14.01
CA LEU A 229 -0.09 -4.15 14.77
C LEU A 229 -0.55 -5.59 14.48
N GLY A 230 -1.86 -5.84 14.46
CA GLY A 230 -2.43 -7.16 14.19
C GLY A 230 -2.05 -7.68 12.80
N VAL A 231 -2.14 -6.83 11.78
CA VAL A 231 -1.72 -7.16 10.41
C VAL A 231 -0.22 -7.42 10.34
N TRP A 232 0.59 -6.61 11.01
CA TRP A 232 2.05 -6.81 11.08
C TRP A 232 2.43 -8.13 11.75
N ILE A 233 1.72 -8.53 12.82
CA ILE A 233 1.93 -9.82 13.47
C ILE A 233 1.52 -10.97 12.53
N ALA A 234 0.34 -10.88 11.92
CA ALA A 234 -0.20 -11.93 11.05
C ALA A 234 0.70 -12.21 9.83
N THR A 235 1.25 -11.15 9.23
CA THR A 235 2.16 -11.24 8.07
C THR A 235 3.56 -11.74 8.42
N ARG A 236 3.97 -11.70 9.70
CA ARG A 236 5.24 -12.27 10.17
C ARG A 236 5.12 -13.72 10.64
N GLN A 237 3.94 -14.13 11.09
CA GLN A 237 3.68 -15.51 11.53
C GLN A 237 3.43 -16.47 10.35
N THR A 238 3.41 -15.96 9.11
CA THR A 238 3.31 -16.79 7.90
C THR A 238 4.61 -17.58 7.73
N ASN A 239 4.65 -18.77 8.31
CA ASN A 239 5.77 -19.69 8.24
C ASN A 239 5.92 -20.20 6.79
N PRO A 240 7.09 -20.10 6.13
CA PRO A 240 7.26 -20.50 4.73
C PRO A 240 7.05 -22.01 4.50
N THR A 241 7.02 -22.82 5.56
CA THR A 241 6.78 -24.27 5.53
C THR A 241 5.33 -24.67 5.87
N ALA A 242 4.50 -23.75 6.35
CA ALA A 242 3.10 -24.02 6.68
C ALA A 242 2.21 -23.57 5.51
N GLN A 243 1.70 -24.52 4.73
CA GLN A 243 0.80 -24.27 3.59
C GLN A 243 -0.54 -23.60 3.95
N VAL A 244 -0.82 -23.37 5.24
CA VAL A 244 -2.01 -22.65 5.72
C VAL A 244 -1.59 -21.79 6.92
N SER A 245 -1.58 -20.46 6.80
CA SER A 245 -1.51 -19.61 7.99
C SER A 245 -2.87 -19.63 8.68
N THR A 246 -2.89 -19.99 9.97
CA THR A 246 -4.14 -20.07 10.76
C THR A 246 -4.82 -18.69 10.92
N PHE A 247 -4.08 -17.61 10.69
CA PHE A 247 -4.58 -16.23 10.71
C PHE A 247 -4.15 -15.49 9.44
N ASP A 248 -5.12 -15.08 8.62
CA ASP A 248 -4.90 -14.19 7.49
C ASP A 248 -4.97 -12.71 7.92
N ALA A 249 -4.53 -11.83 7.04
CA ALA A 249 -4.43 -10.41 7.37
C ALA A 249 -5.81 -9.73 7.52
N ASN A 250 -6.89 -10.29 6.95
CA ASN A 250 -8.24 -9.77 7.10
C ASN A 250 -8.85 -10.16 8.45
N THR A 251 -8.68 -11.42 8.86
CA THR A 251 -9.11 -11.89 10.19
C THR A 251 -8.35 -11.14 11.29
N ALA A 252 -7.05 -10.92 11.10
CA ALA A 252 -6.26 -10.10 12.01
C ALA A 252 -6.75 -8.64 12.07
N THR A 253 -7.17 -8.07 10.95
CA THR A 253 -7.75 -6.72 10.89
C THR A 253 -9.03 -6.63 11.71
N LEU A 254 -9.96 -7.58 11.53
CA LEU A 254 -11.23 -7.62 12.25
C LEU A 254 -11.03 -7.84 13.75
N GLY A 255 -10.22 -8.83 14.13
CA GLY A 255 -9.94 -9.14 15.53
C GLY A 255 -9.28 -7.98 16.26
N ALA A 256 -8.24 -7.39 15.67
CA ALA A 256 -7.53 -6.27 16.28
C ALA A 256 -8.38 -4.98 16.33
N ALA A 257 -9.21 -4.72 15.31
CA ALA A 257 -10.14 -3.60 15.33
C ALA A 257 -11.15 -3.75 16.47
N LEU A 258 -11.72 -4.95 16.65
CA LEU A 258 -12.67 -5.23 17.74
C LEU A 258 -12.03 -5.03 19.12
N ILE A 259 -10.82 -5.57 19.31
CA ILE A 259 -10.03 -5.34 20.53
C ILE A 259 -9.82 -3.84 20.73
N GLY A 260 -9.51 -3.09 19.68
CA GLY A 260 -9.33 -1.64 19.76
C GLY A 260 -10.60 -0.88 20.09
N GLY A 261 -11.73 -1.23 19.48
CA GLY A 261 -13.02 -0.62 19.80
C GLY A 261 -13.37 -0.82 21.27
N ILE A 262 -13.26 -2.05 21.75
CA ILE A 262 -13.57 -2.39 23.14
C ILE A 262 -12.58 -1.71 24.11
N ALA A 263 -11.27 -1.82 23.84
CA ALA A 263 -10.23 -1.20 24.65
C ALA A 263 -10.40 0.32 24.74
N SER A 264 -10.87 0.96 23.66
CA SER A 264 -11.12 2.39 23.64
C SER A 264 -12.12 2.82 24.71
N THR A 265 -13.14 2.01 25.03
CA THR A 265 -14.16 2.37 26.05
C THR A 265 -13.63 2.51 27.47
N PHE A 266 -12.47 1.91 27.77
CA PHE A 266 -11.78 2.09 29.06
C PHE A 266 -10.95 3.38 29.10
N LEU A 267 -10.60 3.92 27.93
CA LEU A 267 -9.74 5.09 27.77
C LEU A 267 -10.53 6.36 27.43
N THR A 268 -11.70 6.20 26.81
CA THR A 268 -12.57 7.28 26.38
C THR A 268 -13.85 7.32 27.21
N LYS A 269 -14.19 8.49 27.74
CA LYS A 269 -15.43 8.65 28.52
C LYS A 269 -16.64 8.78 27.59
N GLY A 270 -17.75 8.12 27.93
CA GLY A 270 -19.05 8.33 27.28
C GLY A 270 -19.36 7.43 26.08
N ILE A 271 -18.48 6.49 25.72
CA ILE A 271 -18.74 5.52 24.66
C ILE A 271 -19.17 4.18 25.25
N SER A 272 -20.32 3.67 24.83
CA SER A 272 -20.79 2.35 25.26
C SER A 272 -20.04 1.22 24.52
N MET A 273 -19.78 0.12 25.23
CA MET A 273 -19.06 -1.05 24.68
C MET A 273 -19.75 -1.65 23.43
N PRO A 274 -21.08 -1.81 23.37
CA PRO A 274 -21.75 -2.32 22.16
C PRO A 274 -21.62 -1.38 20.96
N ALA A 275 -21.76 -0.07 21.17
CA ALA A 275 -21.58 0.91 20.11
C ALA A 275 -20.13 0.93 19.59
N ALA A 276 -19.16 0.88 20.50
CA ALA A 276 -17.75 0.83 20.14
C ALA A 276 -17.40 -0.41 19.31
N ALA A 277 -17.96 -1.57 19.67
CA ALA A 277 -17.77 -2.81 18.93
C ALA A 277 -18.36 -2.71 17.50
N LEU A 278 -19.57 -2.16 17.34
CA LEU A 278 -20.19 -1.97 16.02
C LEU A 278 -19.37 -1.03 15.14
N VAL A 279 -18.96 0.12 15.68
CA VAL A 279 -18.11 1.07 14.95
C VAL A 279 -16.78 0.45 14.57
N ALA A 280 -16.16 -0.33 15.46
CA ALA A 280 -14.91 -1.02 15.17
C ALA A 280 -15.04 -2.06 14.06
N VAL A 281 -16.14 -2.82 14.01
CA VAL A 281 -16.39 -3.79 12.93
C VAL A 281 -16.56 -3.08 11.59
N ILE A 282 -17.35 -2.00 11.53
CA ILE A 282 -17.53 -1.22 10.29
C ILE A 282 -16.20 -0.59 9.85
N THR A 283 -15.41 -0.09 10.80
CA THR A 283 -14.07 0.43 10.55
C THR A 283 -13.15 -0.65 9.99
N ALA A 284 -13.19 -1.86 10.54
CA ALA A 284 -12.40 -3.00 10.06
C ALA A 284 -12.74 -3.35 8.60
N LEU A 285 -14.02 -3.36 8.23
CA LEU A 285 -14.45 -3.57 6.85
C LEU A 285 -13.91 -2.48 5.93
N GLY A 286 -13.97 -1.21 6.36
CA GLY A 286 -13.35 -0.09 5.66
C GLY A 286 -11.82 -0.25 5.54
N MET A 287 -11.15 -0.78 6.56
CA MET A 287 -9.71 -1.02 6.55
C MET A 287 -9.30 -2.15 5.61
N ILE A 288 -10.10 -3.22 5.54
CA ILE A 288 -9.91 -4.30 4.55
C ILE A 288 -10.10 -3.75 3.14
N ALA A 289 -11.18 -3.00 2.90
CA ALA A 289 -11.43 -2.36 1.61
C ALA A 289 -10.31 -1.39 1.22
N GLY A 290 -9.80 -0.60 2.16
CA GLY A 290 -8.68 0.31 1.95
C GLY A 290 -7.40 -0.41 1.51
N ARG A 291 -7.07 -1.55 2.11
CA ARG A 291 -5.94 -2.39 1.67
C ARG A 291 -6.14 -2.98 0.28
N SER A 292 -7.35 -3.47 -0.01
CA SER A 292 -7.68 -4.00 -1.34
C SER A 292 -7.58 -2.91 -2.41
N ILE A 293 -8.10 -1.71 -2.13
CA ILE A 293 -7.99 -0.55 -3.04
C ILE A 293 -6.53 -0.11 -3.16
N GLY A 294 -5.78 -0.01 -2.06
CA GLY A 294 -4.37 0.36 -2.08
C GLY A 294 -3.53 -0.57 -2.94
N SER A 295 -3.69 -1.89 -2.77
CA SER A 295 -3.02 -2.88 -3.62
C SER A 295 -3.46 -2.75 -5.08
N LEU A 296 -4.76 -2.69 -5.36
CA LEU A 296 -5.27 -2.52 -6.73
C LEU A 296 -4.67 -1.29 -7.42
N ILE A 297 -4.65 -0.15 -6.72
CA ILE A 297 -4.10 1.11 -7.23
C ILE A 297 -2.59 1.00 -7.49
N ARG A 298 -1.84 0.31 -6.64
CA ARG A 298 -0.38 0.19 -6.74
C ARG A 298 0.07 -0.88 -7.74
N THR A 299 -0.66 -1.99 -7.87
CA THR A 299 -0.24 -3.20 -8.59
C THR A 299 -1.19 -3.64 -9.72
N ASP A 300 -2.34 -2.99 -9.90
CA ASP A 300 -3.44 -3.43 -10.79
C ASP A 300 -4.03 -4.80 -10.41
N GLN A 301 -3.70 -5.30 -9.22
CA GLN A 301 -4.18 -6.57 -8.68
C GLN A 301 -4.57 -6.42 -7.22
N VAL A 302 -5.60 -7.14 -6.79
CA VAL A 302 -5.97 -7.18 -5.37
C VAL A 302 -5.08 -8.19 -4.65
N LEU A 303 -4.25 -7.71 -3.72
CA LEU A 303 -3.36 -8.54 -2.92
C LEU A 303 -3.95 -8.76 -1.53
N HIS A 304 -4.19 -10.01 -1.15
CA HIS A 304 -4.80 -10.37 0.14
C HIS A 304 -3.78 -10.84 1.19
N THR A 305 -2.72 -11.51 0.76
CA THR A 305 -1.76 -12.20 1.63
C THR A 305 -0.37 -11.59 1.59
N THR A 306 -0.02 -10.89 0.51
CA THR A 306 1.29 -10.25 0.34
C THR A 306 1.23 -8.76 0.60
N THR A 307 2.36 -8.19 1.00
CA THR A 307 2.51 -6.75 1.15
C THR A 307 2.58 -6.08 -0.22
N SER A 308 1.74 -5.06 -0.42
CA SER A 308 1.85 -4.19 -1.60
C SER A 308 3.20 -3.47 -1.60
N PRO A 309 3.79 -3.14 -2.77
CA PRO A 309 4.96 -2.27 -2.84
C PRO A 309 4.65 -0.84 -2.36
N GLY A 310 5.63 -0.21 -1.70
CA GLY A 310 5.55 1.17 -1.21
C GLY A 310 5.92 1.31 0.28
N ARG A 311 6.29 2.52 0.68
CA ARG A 311 6.77 2.86 2.03
C ARG A 311 5.67 3.21 3.02
N LEU A 312 4.46 3.49 2.55
CA LEU A 312 3.32 3.87 3.39
C LEU A 312 2.13 2.92 3.23
N THR A 313 2.40 1.67 2.85
CA THR A 313 1.38 0.65 2.58
C THR A 313 0.58 0.25 3.82
N GLY A 314 1.12 0.46 5.03
CA GLY A 314 0.37 0.31 6.27
C GLY A 314 -0.81 1.29 6.37
N LEU A 315 -0.69 2.48 5.75
CA LEU A 315 -1.74 3.49 5.72
C LEU A 315 -2.84 3.22 4.70
N ASP A 316 -2.64 2.30 3.74
CA ASP A 316 -3.65 1.95 2.74
C ASP A 316 -4.98 1.56 3.42
N SER A 317 -4.89 0.85 4.55
CA SER A 317 -6.04 0.49 5.38
C SER A 317 -6.83 1.71 5.89
N MET A 318 -6.16 2.78 6.30
CA MET A 318 -6.81 3.94 6.90
C MET A 318 -7.57 4.81 5.89
N THR A 319 -7.21 4.74 4.61
CA THR A 319 -7.77 5.60 3.56
C THR A 319 -9.30 5.51 3.50
N ILE A 320 -9.84 4.29 3.51
CA ILE A 320 -11.28 4.01 3.57
C ILE A 320 -11.72 3.72 5.01
N GLY A 321 -10.84 3.15 5.84
CA GLY A 321 -11.13 2.86 7.25
C GLY A 321 -11.61 4.08 8.04
N VAL A 322 -10.98 5.25 7.84
CA VAL A 322 -11.38 6.48 8.54
C VAL A 322 -12.75 6.98 8.09
N ALA A 323 -13.07 6.87 6.80
CA ALA A 323 -14.38 7.25 6.28
C ALA A 323 -15.49 6.33 6.81
N ALA A 324 -15.24 5.03 6.84
CA ALA A 324 -16.13 4.04 7.42
C ALA A 324 -16.34 4.29 8.93
N PHE A 325 -15.25 4.57 9.66
CA PHE A 325 -15.31 4.97 11.07
C PHE A 325 -16.18 6.21 11.26
N TRP A 326 -15.93 7.28 10.50
CA TRP A 326 -16.67 8.54 10.62
C TRP A 326 -18.17 8.34 10.40
N MET A 327 -18.54 7.61 9.35
CA MET A 327 -19.94 7.31 9.08
C MET A 327 -20.56 6.47 10.20
N ALA A 328 -19.87 5.43 10.68
CA ALA A 328 -20.38 4.60 11.77
C ALA A 328 -20.50 5.37 13.08
N ALA A 329 -19.46 6.12 13.46
CA ALA A 329 -19.43 6.94 14.67
C ALA A 329 -20.61 7.90 14.71
N ARG A 330 -20.96 8.54 13.59
CA ARG A 330 -22.11 9.44 13.52
C ARG A 330 -23.45 8.80 13.91
N TRP A 331 -23.64 7.51 13.63
CA TRP A 331 -24.90 6.81 13.89
C TRP A 331 -24.93 6.10 15.23
N PHE A 332 -23.78 5.70 15.76
CA PHE A 332 -23.69 4.81 16.92
C PHE A 332 -23.05 5.46 18.16
N LEU A 333 -22.31 6.57 18.04
CA LEU A 333 -21.60 7.26 19.14
C LEU A 333 -22.14 8.66 19.37
#